data_AF-A0AAW1WEG1-F1
#
_entry.id   AF-A0AAW1WEG1-F1
#
_cell.length_a   1.000
_cell.length_b   1.000
_cell.length_c   1.000
_cell.angle_alpha   90.00
_cell.angle_beta   90.00
_cell.angle_gamma   90.00
#
_symmetry.space_group_name_H-M   'P 1'
#
loop_
_entity.id
_entity.type
_entity.pdbx_description
1 polymer ?
#
loop_
_entity_poly.entity_id
_entity_poly.type
_entity_poly.pdbx_seq_one_letter_code
_entity_poly.pdbx_strand_id
1 'polypeptide(L)'
;MESQKKMMLVVFGLVAAVFLQSVAAQTQHVVGGSIGWAIPQSGGAQEYVTWASGQKFVVGDVLIFNFTTSTHDVVEVPKASFDSCSSANPIGSTITTGPANITLTSTGDHYYICTFGTHCQSGQKLAIDVSASATSPGASPSAPTPASPPPPPTTPTTPSPKSDVPCPPDQAPSPSTKTSGPTSPTPGTTAMPPSSSTAVRVGLVVCLLSLVMGLFF
;
A
#
# COMPACT_ATOMS: atom_id res chain seq x y z
N MET A 1 34.38 47.24 -2.72
CA MET A 1 33.70 46.60 -1.57
C MET A 1 32.19 46.47 -1.78
N GLU A 2 31.48 47.50 -2.24
CA GLU A 2 30.01 47.44 -2.39
C GLU A 2 29.52 46.45 -3.46
N SER A 3 30.21 46.37 -4.61
CA SER A 3 29.84 45.43 -5.70
C SER A 3 29.98 43.96 -5.28
N GLN A 4 31.06 43.64 -4.55
CA GLN A 4 31.31 42.30 -4.02
C GLN A 4 30.24 41.87 -3.00
N LYS A 5 29.77 42.81 -2.17
CA LYS A 5 28.70 42.57 -1.19
C LYS A 5 27.35 42.27 -1.87
N LYS A 6 27.04 42.98 -2.98
CA LYS A 6 25.83 42.74 -3.79
C LYS A 6 25.89 41.38 -4.49
N MET A 7 27.04 41.02 -5.06
CA MET A 7 27.21 39.72 -5.73
C MET A 7 27.11 38.56 -4.74
N MET A 8 27.67 38.70 -3.53
CA MET A 8 27.57 37.68 -2.48
C MET A 8 26.13 37.49 -1.97
N LEU A 9 25.34 38.56 -1.86
CA LEU A 9 23.92 38.48 -1.49
C LEU A 9 23.07 37.81 -2.58
N VAL A 10 23.35 38.08 -3.86
CA VAL A 10 22.65 37.45 -4.98
C VAL A 10 22.95 35.96 -5.05
N VAL A 11 24.22 35.57 -4.88
CA VAL A 11 24.62 34.15 -4.87
C VAL A 11 24.03 33.43 -3.65
N PHE A 12 24.07 34.03 -2.46
CA PHE A 12 23.45 33.44 -1.27
C PHE A 12 21.94 33.27 -1.43
N GLY A 13 21.25 34.25 -2.03
CA GLY A 13 19.82 34.16 -2.34
C GLY A 13 19.48 33.06 -3.35
N LEU A 14 20.27 32.92 -4.42
CA LEU A 14 20.11 31.84 -5.42
C LEU A 14 20.37 30.46 -4.81
N VAL A 15 21.41 30.33 -4.01
CA VAL A 15 21.76 29.08 -3.32
C VAL A 15 20.65 28.70 -2.33
N ALA A 16 20.15 29.65 -1.51
CA ALA A 16 19.02 29.41 -0.62
C ALA A 16 17.73 29.01 -1.36
N ALA A 17 17.47 29.57 -2.54
CA ALA A 17 16.33 29.21 -3.38
C ALA A 17 16.47 27.79 -3.98
N VAL A 18 17.68 27.34 -4.30
CA VAL A 18 17.95 25.96 -4.76
C VAL A 18 17.86 24.96 -3.59
N PHE A 19 18.16 25.38 -2.36
CA PHE A 19 17.98 24.54 -1.16
C PHE A 19 16.51 24.39 -0.72
N LEU A 20 15.57 25.14 -1.29
CA LEU A 20 14.13 24.95 -1.10
C LEU A 20 13.55 23.77 -1.92
N GLN A 21 14.35 22.73 -2.18
CA GLN A 21 13.80 21.46 -2.66
C GLN A 21 12.96 20.87 -1.54
N SER A 22 11.64 20.93 -1.73
CA SER A 22 10.66 20.42 -0.79
C SER A 22 10.89 18.93 -0.61
N VAL A 23 11.46 18.52 0.53
CA VAL A 23 11.39 17.13 0.95
C VAL A 23 9.92 16.84 1.24
N ALA A 24 9.23 16.22 0.29
CA ALA A 24 7.92 15.66 0.57
C ALA A 24 8.12 14.56 1.62
N ALA A 25 7.80 14.86 2.88
CA ALA A 25 7.87 13.89 3.95
C ALA A 25 6.85 12.77 3.65
N GLN A 26 7.31 11.53 3.63
CA GLN A 26 6.42 10.36 3.56
C GLN A 26 5.72 10.21 4.91
N THR A 27 4.39 10.21 4.95
CA THR A 27 3.66 9.98 6.19
C THR A 27 3.81 8.52 6.59
N GLN A 28 4.04 8.27 7.88
CA GLN A 28 4.12 6.92 8.42
C GLN A 28 2.90 6.64 9.29
N HIS A 29 2.17 5.57 9.00
CA HIS A 29 1.02 5.11 9.77
C HIS A 29 1.41 3.85 10.54
N VAL A 30 1.57 3.98 11.85
CA VAL A 30 1.80 2.82 12.73
C VAL A 30 0.47 2.08 12.92
N VAL A 31 0.36 0.93 12.26
CA VAL A 31 -0.88 0.12 12.22
C VAL A 31 -1.28 -0.31 13.63
N GLY A 32 -2.53 -0.06 13.99
CA GLY A 32 -3.08 -0.37 15.32
C GLY A 32 -2.61 0.54 16.45
N GLY A 33 -1.73 1.52 16.19
CA GLY A 33 -1.21 2.44 17.20
C GLY A 33 -0.54 1.69 18.37
N SER A 34 -1.08 1.84 19.58
CA SER A 34 -0.57 1.15 20.78
C SER A 34 -0.82 -0.35 20.80
N ILE A 35 -1.80 -0.85 20.03
CA ILE A 35 -2.10 -2.30 19.92
C ILE A 35 -1.03 -2.99 19.05
N GLY A 36 -0.47 -2.26 18.08
CA GLY A 36 0.43 -2.81 17.07
C GLY A 36 -0.29 -3.73 16.09
N TRP A 37 0.47 -4.62 15.44
CA TRP A 37 -0.06 -5.68 14.58
C TRP A 37 -0.11 -7.01 15.35
N ALA A 38 -1.19 -7.20 16.10
CA ALA A 38 -1.47 -8.38 16.90
C ALA A 38 -2.93 -8.85 16.75
N ILE A 39 -3.27 -9.99 17.35
CA ILE A 39 -4.68 -10.38 17.48
C ILE A 39 -5.38 -9.40 18.43
N PRO A 40 -6.42 -8.66 18.00
CA PRO A 40 -7.17 -7.76 18.85
C PRO A 40 -7.69 -8.48 20.10
N GLN A 41 -7.47 -7.91 21.28
CA GLN A 41 -7.88 -8.54 22.55
C GLN A 41 -9.35 -8.28 22.85
N SER A 42 -9.94 -7.21 22.28
CA SER A 42 -11.30 -6.78 22.59
C SER A 42 -11.98 -6.13 21.38
N GLY A 43 -13.01 -6.77 20.82
CA GLY A 43 -13.77 -6.22 19.70
C GLY A 43 -13.30 -6.70 18.32
N GLY A 44 -12.33 -7.61 18.26
CA GLY A 44 -11.93 -8.30 17.02
C GLY A 44 -11.50 -7.32 15.93
N ALA A 45 -11.94 -7.56 14.69
CA ALA A 45 -11.57 -6.73 13.54
C ALA A 45 -11.93 -5.24 13.70
N GLN A 46 -12.88 -4.90 14.58
CA GLN A 46 -13.33 -3.53 14.77
C GLN A 46 -12.22 -2.62 15.33
N GLU A 47 -11.22 -3.17 16.04
CA GLU A 47 -10.09 -2.38 16.54
C GLU A 47 -9.29 -1.75 15.38
N TYR A 48 -8.98 -2.53 14.34
CA TYR A 48 -8.29 -2.03 13.15
C TYR A 48 -9.17 -1.14 12.28
N VAL A 49 -10.48 -1.43 12.19
CA VAL A 49 -11.44 -0.55 11.49
C VAL A 49 -11.48 0.82 12.15
N THR A 50 -11.56 0.87 13.47
CA THR A 50 -11.61 2.12 14.24
C THR A 50 -10.30 2.89 14.08
N TRP A 51 -9.15 2.21 14.19
CA TRP A 51 -7.85 2.82 13.92
C TRP A 51 -7.78 3.41 12.51
N ALA A 52 -8.16 2.65 11.48
CA ALA A 52 -8.10 3.08 10.08
C ALA A 52 -9.02 4.28 9.80
N SER A 53 -10.20 4.34 10.44
CA SER A 53 -11.15 5.46 10.27
C SER A 53 -10.60 6.82 10.73
N GLY A 54 -9.60 6.82 11.61
CA GLY A 54 -8.91 8.03 12.07
C GLY A 54 -7.72 8.44 11.18
N GLN A 55 -7.45 7.73 10.09
CA GLN A 55 -6.31 7.97 9.22
C GLN A 55 -6.76 8.50 7.85
N LYS A 56 -5.84 9.19 7.17
CA LYS A 56 -5.94 9.50 5.75
C LYS A 56 -4.72 8.91 5.06
N PHE A 57 -4.96 7.98 4.14
CA PHE A 57 -3.89 7.34 3.38
C PHE A 57 -3.78 7.98 2.00
N VAL A 58 -2.56 8.34 1.60
CA VAL A 58 -2.25 8.77 0.24
C VAL A 58 -1.12 7.95 -0.35
N VAL A 59 -1.06 7.90 -1.68
CA VAL A 59 0.07 7.30 -2.40
C VAL A 59 1.39 7.95 -1.93
N GLY A 60 2.37 7.12 -1.60
CA GLY A 60 3.67 7.51 -1.07
C GLY A 60 3.80 7.41 0.45
N ASP A 61 2.68 7.27 1.18
CA ASP A 61 2.71 7.00 2.62
C ASP A 61 3.21 5.56 2.89
N VAL A 62 3.59 5.30 4.14
CA VAL A 62 4.12 4.01 4.60
C VAL A 62 3.29 3.47 5.76
N LEU A 63 2.78 2.24 5.62
CA LEU A 63 2.24 1.48 6.73
C LEU A 63 3.37 0.78 7.50
N ILE A 64 3.36 0.90 8.82
CA ILE A 64 4.31 0.22 9.70
C ILE A 64 3.55 -0.78 10.55
N PHE A 65 3.81 -2.06 10.30
CA PHE A 65 3.25 -3.18 11.05
C PHE A 65 4.27 -3.63 12.10
N ASN A 66 4.05 -3.24 13.35
CA ASN A 66 4.88 -3.66 14.47
C ASN A 66 4.39 -5.01 15.01
N PHE A 67 5.18 -6.06 14.84
CA PHE A 67 4.88 -7.40 15.37
C PHE A 67 6.15 -8.18 15.70
N THR A 68 6.02 -9.21 16.53
CA THR A 68 7.11 -10.14 16.83
C THR A 68 7.29 -11.14 15.68
N THR A 69 8.50 -11.18 15.11
CA THR A 69 8.90 -12.16 14.08
C THR A 69 8.60 -13.59 14.56
N SER A 70 8.09 -14.42 13.66
CA SER A 70 7.62 -15.80 13.92
C SER A 70 6.31 -15.93 14.72
N THR A 71 5.69 -14.82 15.13
CA THR A 71 4.35 -14.83 15.76
C THR A 71 3.28 -14.30 14.81
N HIS A 72 3.64 -13.31 13.99
CA HIS A 72 2.76 -12.73 12.99
C HIS A 72 3.50 -12.54 11.67
N ASP A 73 2.73 -12.29 10.63
CA ASP A 73 3.17 -11.83 9.32
C ASP A 73 2.19 -10.78 8.81
N VAL A 74 2.54 -10.17 7.68
CA VAL A 74 1.63 -9.34 6.90
C VAL A 74 1.72 -9.73 5.45
N VAL A 75 0.57 -9.88 4.80
CA VAL A 75 0.47 -10.06 3.36
C VAL A 75 -0.70 -9.24 2.83
N GLU A 76 -0.50 -8.60 1.69
CA GLU A 76 -1.56 -7.93 0.96
C GLU A 76 -2.33 -8.95 0.12
N VAL A 77 -3.65 -8.84 0.08
CA VAL A 77 -4.52 -9.80 -0.59
C VAL A 77 -5.69 -9.11 -1.30
N PRO A 78 -6.34 -9.76 -2.28
CA PRO A 78 -7.59 -9.27 -2.84
C PRO A 78 -8.72 -9.30 -1.81
N LYS A 79 -9.75 -8.47 -2.02
CA LYS A 79 -10.92 -8.38 -1.14
C LYS A 79 -11.54 -9.75 -0.80
N ALA A 80 -11.68 -10.65 -1.77
CA ALA A 80 -12.26 -11.97 -1.54
C ALA A 80 -11.42 -12.83 -0.56
N SER A 81 -10.10 -12.77 -0.67
CA SER A 81 -9.17 -13.43 0.23
C SER A 81 -9.17 -12.77 1.61
N PHE A 82 -9.27 -11.45 1.67
CA PHE A 82 -9.47 -10.72 2.92
C PHE A 82 -10.75 -11.14 3.63
N ASP A 83 -11.90 -11.11 2.95
CA ASP A 83 -13.22 -11.44 3.51
C ASP A 83 -13.25 -12.87 4.06
N SER A 84 -12.64 -13.81 3.36
CA SER A 84 -12.56 -15.23 3.75
C SER A 84 -11.38 -15.59 4.65
N CYS A 85 -10.49 -14.63 4.96
CA CYS A 85 -9.23 -14.89 5.66
C CYS A 85 -8.36 -15.98 5.01
N SER A 86 -8.29 -15.95 3.68
CA SER A 86 -7.47 -16.86 2.88
C SER A 86 -6.14 -16.20 2.51
N SER A 87 -5.05 -16.97 2.55
CA SER A 87 -3.74 -16.56 2.01
C SER A 87 -3.64 -16.77 0.49
N ALA A 88 -4.74 -17.11 -0.19
CA ALA A 88 -4.76 -17.30 -1.63
C ALA A 88 -4.59 -15.97 -2.39
N ASN A 89 -3.94 -16.05 -3.55
CA ASN A 89 -3.69 -14.92 -4.46
C ASN A 89 -3.00 -13.72 -3.79
N PRO A 90 -1.89 -13.92 -3.07
CA PRO A 90 -1.20 -12.81 -2.41
C PRO A 90 -0.74 -11.77 -3.43
N ILE A 91 -0.86 -10.50 -3.05
CA ILE A 91 -0.33 -9.36 -3.80
C ILE A 91 1.06 -9.09 -3.22
N GLY A 92 2.09 -9.56 -3.93
CA GLY A 92 3.48 -9.50 -3.46
C GLY A 92 3.85 -10.61 -2.48
N SER A 93 4.97 -10.42 -1.78
CA SER A 93 5.53 -11.40 -0.84
C SER A 93 4.97 -11.21 0.56
N THR A 94 4.67 -12.30 1.26
CA THR A 94 4.40 -12.28 2.70
C THR A 94 5.64 -11.81 3.46
N ILE A 95 5.47 -10.83 4.34
CA ILE A 95 6.54 -10.30 5.19
C ILE A 95 6.43 -10.95 6.57
N THR A 96 7.41 -11.78 6.91
CA THR A 96 7.42 -12.58 8.15
C THR A 96 8.31 -12.01 9.26
N THR A 97 9.04 -10.92 8.97
CA THR A 97 9.95 -10.26 9.91
C THR A 97 9.41 -8.89 10.25
N GLY A 98 9.23 -8.62 11.55
CA GLY A 98 8.77 -7.34 12.06
C GLY A 98 9.92 -6.41 12.48
N PRO A 99 9.70 -5.08 12.49
CA PRO A 99 8.54 -4.40 11.92
C PRO A 99 8.56 -4.45 10.38
N ALA A 100 7.38 -4.60 9.78
CA ALA A 100 7.23 -4.58 8.32
C ALA A 100 6.79 -3.18 7.86
N ASN A 101 7.48 -2.65 6.85
CA ASN A 101 7.19 -1.35 6.27
C ASN A 101 6.66 -1.54 4.84
N ILE A 102 5.44 -1.08 4.57
CA ILE A 102 4.80 -1.20 3.25
C ILE A 102 4.49 0.19 2.73
N THR A 103 5.11 0.59 1.63
CA THR A 103 4.79 1.84 0.93
C THR A 103 3.52 1.68 0.09
N LEU A 104 2.60 2.61 0.23
CA LEU A 104 1.37 2.66 -0.55
C LEU A 104 1.67 3.24 -1.93
N THR A 105 1.63 2.41 -2.97
CA THR A 105 2.09 2.79 -4.32
C THR A 105 0.97 3.04 -5.32
N SER A 106 -0.27 2.71 -4.97
CA SER A 106 -1.45 2.90 -5.81
C SER A 106 -2.63 3.43 -5.01
N THR A 107 -3.59 4.00 -5.72
CA THR A 107 -4.87 4.41 -5.15
C THR A 107 -5.85 3.25 -5.09
N GLY A 108 -6.88 3.37 -4.23
CA GLY A 108 -7.98 2.44 -4.08
C GLY A 108 -7.88 1.60 -2.82
N ASP A 109 -8.68 0.54 -2.77
CA ASP A 109 -8.73 -0.35 -1.61
C ASP A 109 -7.50 -1.25 -1.53
N HIS A 110 -6.89 -1.31 -0.35
CA HIS A 110 -5.83 -2.25 -0.02
C HIS A 110 -6.22 -3.07 1.22
N TYR A 111 -5.93 -4.37 1.18
CA TYR A 111 -6.34 -5.32 2.20
C TYR A 111 -5.15 -6.14 2.69
N TYR A 112 -4.93 -6.15 4.00
CA TYR A 112 -3.82 -6.82 4.64
C TYR A 112 -4.33 -7.83 5.68
N ILE A 113 -3.71 -9.00 5.76
CA ILE A 113 -4.05 -10.04 6.74
C ILE A 113 -2.79 -10.62 7.38
N CYS A 114 -2.97 -11.17 8.59
CA CYS A 114 -2.03 -12.13 9.15
C CYS A 114 -2.50 -13.55 8.79
N THR A 115 -1.59 -14.38 8.26
CA THR A 115 -1.90 -15.75 7.80
C THR A 115 -1.62 -16.83 8.83
N PHE A 116 -1.08 -16.45 10.00
CA PHE A 116 -0.81 -17.39 11.09
C PHE A 116 -2.12 -17.95 11.67
N GLY A 117 -2.30 -19.27 11.57
CA GLY A 117 -3.38 -20.00 12.22
C GLY A 117 -4.77 -19.37 12.00
N THR A 118 -5.39 -18.93 13.09
CA THR A 118 -6.72 -18.28 13.07
C THR A 118 -6.66 -16.76 13.27
N HIS A 119 -5.48 -16.13 13.11
CA HIS A 119 -5.27 -14.73 13.50
C HIS A 119 -6.17 -13.77 12.71
N CYS A 120 -6.26 -13.94 11.38
CA CYS A 120 -7.16 -13.14 10.56
C CYS A 120 -8.63 -13.30 10.98
N GLN A 121 -9.07 -14.53 11.24
CA GLN A 121 -10.44 -14.86 11.67
C GLN A 121 -10.74 -14.25 13.04
N SER A 122 -9.74 -14.18 13.91
CA SER A 122 -9.81 -13.48 15.21
C SER A 122 -9.68 -11.96 15.09
N GLY A 123 -9.61 -11.41 13.88
CA GLY A 123 -9.66 -9.98 13.62
C GLY A 123 -8.34 -9.30 13.28
N GLN A 124 -7.23 -10.04 13.14
CA GLN A 124 -5.95 -9.47 12.68
C GLN A 124 -5.93 -9.26 11.17
N LYS A 125 -6.67 -8.24 10.73
CA LYS A 125 -6.85 -7.86 9.33
C LYS A 125 -7.13 -6.36 9.22
N LEU A 126 -6.63 -5.72 8.17
CA LEU A 126 -6.75 -4.29 7.91
C LEU A 126 -7.27 -4.05 6.48
N ALA A 127 -8.29 -3.22 6.34
CA ALA A 127 -8.72 -2.66 5.07
C ALA A 127 -8.54 -1.14 5.11
N ILE A 128 -7.99 -0.57 4.04
CA ILE A 128 -7.81 0.89 3.89
C ILE A 128 -8.21 1.31 2.47
N ASP A 129 -8.57 2.59 2.32
CA ASP A 129 -8.72 3.25 1.02
C ASP A 129 -7.62 4.29 0.87
N VAL A 130 -6.90 4.24 -0.25
CA VAL A 130 -5.74 5.09 -0.54
C VAL A 130 -6.10 6.09 -1.64
N SER A 131 -5.93 7.37 -1.34
CA SER A 131 -6.20 8.45 -2.29
C SER A 131 -4.94 8.94 -3.02
N ALA A 132 -5.12 9.68 -4.11
CA ALA A 132 -3.99 10.24 -4.86
C ALA A 132 -3.22 11.28 -4.02
N SER A 133 -1.90 11.28 -4.14
CA SER A 133 -1.07 12.30 -3.50
C SER A 133 -1.18 13.64 -4.22
N ALA A 134 -1.41 14.71 -3.47
CA ALA A 134 -1.55 16.08 -4.00
C ALA A 134 -0.25 16.66 -4.56
N THR A 135 0.89 15.99 -4.36
CA THR A 135 2.23 16.45 -4.75
C THR A 135 2.65 16.02 -6.16
N SER A 136 1.77 15.41 -6.96
CA SER A 136 2.07 15.17 -8.38
C SER A 136 2.13 16.51 -9.13
N PRO A 137 3.26 16.90 -9.76
CA PRO A 137 3.30 18.05 -10.64
C PRO A 137 2.49 17.70 -11.91
N GLY A 138 1.20 18.03 -11.94
CA GLY A 138 0.42 17.90 -13.18
C GLY A 138 -1.08 17.70 -13.05
N ALA A 139 -1.64 17.33 -11.90
CA ALA A 139 -3.08 17.14 -11.78
C ALA A 139 -3.74 18.32 -11.04
N SER A 140 -4.14 19.33 -11.80
CA SER A 140 -5.17 20.26 -11.33
C SER A 140 -6.44 19.45 -11.04
N PRO A 141 -7.09 19.60 -9.87
CA PRO A 141 -8.34 18.90 -9.60
C PRO A 141 -9.38 19.37 -10.62
N SER A 142 -9.77 18.48 -11.54
CA SER A 142 -10.88 18.75 -12.43
C SER A 142 -12.14 18.93 -11.58
N ALA A 143 -12.76 20.10 -11.68
CA ALA A 143 -14.02 20.40 -11.03
C ALA A 143 -15.08 19.36 -11.44
N PRO A 144 -16.00 18.98 -10.54
CA PRO A 144 -17.09 18.08 -10.90
C PRO A 144 -17.95 18.74 -11.99
N THR A 145 -18.07 18.06 -13.12
CA THR A 145 -18.97 18.47 -14.20
C THR A 145 -20.42 18.33 -13.70
N PRO A 146 -21.30 19.33 -13.89
CA PRO A 146 -22.71 19.18 -13.55
C PRO A 146 -23.32 18.01 -14.33
N ALA A 147 -23.95 17.07 -13.61
CA ALA A 147 -24.67 15.95 -14.20
C ALA A 147 -25.79 16.47 -15.12
N SER A 148 -25.85 15.95 -16.35
CA SER A 148 -27.01 16.17 -17.23
C SER A 148 -28.28 15.55 -16.64
N PRO A 149 -29.45 16.15 -16.88
CA PRO A 149 -30.71 15.66 -16.34
C PRO A 149 -31.06 14.26 -16.88
N PRO A 150 -31.76 13.43 -16.08
CA PRO A 150 -32.11 12.08 -16.47
C PRO A 150 -33.09 12.08 -17.66
N PRO A 151 -32.99 11.09 -18.57
CA PRO A 151 -33.97 10.91 -19.64
C PRO A 151 -35.34 10.51 -19.07
N PRO A 152 -36.44 10.81 -19.80
CA PRO A 152 -37.80 10.53 -19.34
C PRO A 152 -38.06 9.02 -19.16
N PRO A 153 -39.03 8.64 -18.29
CA PRO A 153 -39.31 7.24 -18.00
C PRO A 153 -39.89 6.54 -19.23
N THR A 154 -39.25 5.45 -19.65
CA THR A 154 -39.87 4.51 -20.60
C THR A 154 -40.83 3.61 -19.83
N THR A 155 -42.06 3.55 -20.30
CA THR A 155 -43.17 2.75 -19.80
C THR A 155 -42.83 1.25 -19.73
N PRO A 156 -43.28 0.52 -18.70
CA PRO A 156 -43.09 -0.92 -18.60
C PRO A 156 -44.05 -1.63 -19.56
N THR A 157 -43.50 -2.45 -20.45
CA THR A 157 -44.29 -3.45 -21.17
C THR A 157 -44.03 -4.80 -20.52
N THR A 158 -45.08 -5.42 -20.01
CA THR A 158 -45.11 -6.77 -19.40
C THR A 158 -46.46 -7.38 -19.79
N PRO A 159 -46.61 -8.70 -19.96
CA PRO A 159 -45.68 -9.77 -20.37
C PRO A 159 -46.23 -10.52 -21.60
N SER A 160 -45.50 -11.53 -22.10
CA SER A 160 -46.16 -12.69 -22.69
C SER A 160 -45.50 -14.00 -22.29
N PRO A 161 -46.29 -15.02 -21.92
CA PRO A 161 -45.81 -16.29 -21.35
C PRO A 161 -45.70 -17.39 -22.41
N LYS A 162 -44.82 -18.37 -22.15
CA LYS A 162 -44.79 -19.78 -22.62
C LYS A 162 -43.35 -20.29 -22.46
N SER A 163 -43.04 -21.50 -22.03
CA SER A 163 -43.84 -22.70 -21.78
C SER A 163 -43.05 -23.61 -20.83
N ASP A 164 -43.81 -24.39 -20.07
CA ASP A 164 -43.40 -25.55 -19.28
C ASP A 164 -42.49 -26.54 -20.02
N VAL A 165 -41.43 -27.00 -19.34
CA VAL A 165 -41.00 -28.42 -19.32
C VAL A 165 -40.34 -28.73 -17.96
N PRO A 166 -40.82 -29.72 -17.19
CA PRO A 166 -40.15 -30.25 -16.00
C PRO A 166 -39.28 -31.49 -16.28
N CYS A 167 -38.07 -31.50 -15.69
CA CYS A 167 -37.23 -32.59 -15.10
C CYS A 167 -37.14 -34.02 -15.74
N PRO A 168 -36.04 -34.79 -15.53
CA PRO A 168 -35.69 -35.36 -14.22
C PRO A 168 -34.18 -35.45 -13.87
N PRO A 169 -33.84 -35.85 -12.62
CA PRO A 169 -32.46 -36.02 -12.11
C PRO A 169 -31.99 -37.48 -12.19
N ASP A 170 -30.66 -37.69 -12.17
CA ASP A 170 -29.92 -38.89 -11.70
C ASP A 170 -28.47 -38.78 -12.24
N GLN A 171 -27.38 -39.21 -11.63
CA GLN A 171 -27.09 -39.99 -10.44
C GLN A 171 -25.57 -39.84 -10.19
N ALA A 172 -25.13 -39.80 -8.93
CA ALA A 172 -23.74 -40.09 -8.58
C ALA A 172 -23.46 -41.60 -8.76
N PRO A 173 -22.19 -42.04 -8.93
CA PRO A 173 -21.38 -42.35 -7.74
C PRO A 173 -19.87 -42.07 -7.86
N SER A 174 -19.23 -41.89 -6.70
CA SER A 174 -17.78 -42.00 -6.44
C SER A 174 -17.34 -43.49 -6.47
N PRO A 175 -16.05 -43.87 -6.63
CA PRO A 175 -15.14 -43.89 -5.47
C PRO A 175 -13.61 -43.73 -5.71
N SER A 176 -12.95 -43.18 -4.69
CA SER A 176 -11.66 -43.53 -4.04
C SER A 176 -10.36 -43.80 -4.85
N THR A 177 -9.26 -43.15 -4.45
CA THR A 177 -8.02 -43.73 -3.83
C THR A 177 -6.95 -42.63 -3.67
N LYS A 178 -6.49 -42.33 -2.44
CA LYS A 178 -5.31 -42.86 -1.72
C LYS A 178 -3.92 -42.32 -2.18
N THR A 179 -3.25 -41.68 -1.20
CA THR A 179 -1.90 -42.03 -0.72
C THR A 179 -0.66 -41.33 -1.33
N SER A 180 0.03 -40.61 -0.43
CA SER A 180 1.49 -40.46 -0.27
C SER A 180 2.31 -39.56 -1.20
N GLY A 181 2.83 -38.49 -0.58
CA GLY A 181 4.27 -38.42 -0.27
C GLY A 181 5.16 -37.61 -1.24
N PRO A 182 6.29 -37.04 -0.73
CA PRO A 182 6.79 -35.75 -1.18
C PRO A 182 8.05 -35.85 -2.05
N THR A 183 8.30 -34.85 -2.88
CA THR A 183 9.61 -34.63 -3.50
C THR A 183 9.97 -33.15 -3.51
N SER A 184 11.07 -32.86 -2.81
CA SER A 184 11.80 -31.60 -2.74
C SER A 184 12.26 -31.11 -4.12
N PRO A 185 12.41 -29.79 -4.30
CA PRO A 185 13.68 -29.31 -4.84
C PRO A 185 14.25 -28.11 -4.08
N THR A 186 15.56 -28.18 -3.82
CA THR A 186 16.45 -27.07 -3.47
C THR A 186 16.50 -26.03 -4.60
N PRO A 187 16.58 -24.74 -4.27
CA PRO A 187 17.62 -23.87 -4.88
C PRO A 187 18.29 -23.02 -3.79
N GLY A 188 19.62 -22.90 -3.74
CA GLY A 188 20.39 -22.18 -4.76
C GLY A 188 20.78 -20.82 -4.19
N THR A 189 21.82 -20.79 -3.37
CA THR A 189 22.40 -19.57 -2.79
C THR A 189 23.02 -18.74 -3.91
N THR A 190 22.52 -17.53 -4.15
CA THR A 190 23.29 -16.49 -4.85
C THR A 190 23.06 -15.18 -4.14
N ALA A 191 24.07 -14.78 -3.37
CA ALA A 191 24.14 -13.48 -2.75
C ALA A 191 24.37 -12.42 -3.83
N MET A 192 23.51 -11.41 -3.87
CA MET A 192 23.77 -10.13 -4.54
C MET A 192 23.56 -9.01 -3.52
N PRO A 193 24.45 -7.99 -3.50
CA PRO A 193 24.38 -6.89 -2.56
C PRO A 193 23.35 -5.84 -3.02
N PRO A 194 22.60 -5.19 -2.11
CA PRO A 194 21.92 -3.95 -2.44
C PRO A 194 22.95 -2.81 -2.49
N SER A 195 23.30 -2.41 -3.71
CA SER A 195 23.90 -1.10 -3.97
C SER A 195 22.77 -0.07 -3.99
N SER A 196 22.64 0.70 -2.92
CA SER A 196 21.71 1.83 -2.84
C SER A 196 22.50 3.12 -2.67
N SER A 197 22.85 3.70 -3.82
CA SER A 197 23.49 5.00 -3.95
C SER A 197 22.47 6.12 -3.79
N THR A 198 22.09 6.43 -2.55
CA THR A 198 21.46 7.72 -2.20
C THR A 198 22.46 8.67 -1.54
N ALA A 199 23.58 8.15 -1.05
CA ALA A 199 24.69 8.95 -0.49
C ALA A 199 25.47 9.75 -1.55
N VAL A 200 25.45 9.31 -2.81
CA VAL A 200 26.22 9.97 -3.89
C VAL A 200 25.64 11.34 -4.24
N ARG A 201 24.32 11.55 -4.10
CA ARG A 201 23.67 12.81 -4.48
C ARG A 201 23.82 13.91 -3.44
N VAL A 202 23.95 13.58 -2.16
CA VAL A 202 24.29 14.57 -1.12
C VAL A 202 25.78 14.90 -1.15
N GLY A 203 26.65 13.90 -1.36
CA GLY A 203 28.09 14.10 -1.46
C GLY A 203 28.53 14.96 -2.65
N LEU A 204 27.90 14.79 -3.82
CA LEU A 204 28.18 15.60 -5.01
C LEU A 204 27.85 17.09 -4.80
N VAL A 205 26.76 17.38 -4.08
CA VAL A 205 26.33 18.75 -3.76
C VAL A 205 27.31 19.41 -2.79
N VAL A 206 27.74 18.68 -1.75
CA VAL A 206 28.74 19.18 -0.79
C VAL A 206 30.11 19.42 -1.45
N CYS A 207 30.52 18.57 -2.39
CA CYS A 207 31.80 18.70 -3.11
C CYS A 207 31.80 19.89 -4.09
N LEU A 208 30.69 20.12 -4.79
CA LEU A 208 30.51 21.32 -5.63
C LEU A 208 30.52 22.60 -4.81
N LEU A 209 29.97 22.60 -3.58
CA LEU A 209 30.06 23.73 -2.65
C LEU A 209 31.50 24.05 -2.23
N SER A 210 32.33 23.03 -1.96
CA SER A 210 33.75 23.24 -1.62
C SER A 210 34.56 23.83 -2.78
N LEU A 211 34.29 23.38 -4.01
CA LEU A 211 34.94 23.89 -5.23
C LEU A 211 34.52 25.34 -5.52
N VAL A 212 33.23 25.65 -5.37
CA VAL A 212 32.73 27.02 -5.61
C VAL A 212 33.25 27.97 -4.54
N MET A 213 33.25 27.59 -3.26
CA MET A 213 33.81 28.45 -2.20
C MET A 213 35.33 28.64 -2.33
N GLY A 214 36.08 27.62 -2.74
CA GLY A 214 37.54 27.72 -2.95
C GLY A 214 37.96 28.58 -4.15
N LEU A 215 37.05 28.94 -5.06
CA LEU A 215 37.33 29.84 -6.19
C LEU A 215 37.12 31.33 -5.85
N PHE A 216 36.58 31.64 -4.66
CA PHE A 216 36.26 33.01 -4.23
C PHE A 216 37.04 33.47 -2.99
N PHE A 217 37.93 32.64 -2.44
CA PHE A 217 38.90 33.02 -1.40
C PHE A 217 40.33 33.00 -1.96
#